data_AF-A0A4R3DV98-F1
#
_entry.id   AF-A0A4R3DV98-F1
#
_cell.length_a   1.000
_cell.length_b   1.000
_cell.length_c   1.000
_cell.angle_alpha   90.00
_cell.angle_beta   90.00
_cell.angle_gamma   90.00
#
_symmetry.space_group_name_H-M   'P 1'
#
loop_
_entity.id
_entity.type
_entity.pdbx_description
1 polymer ?
#
loop_
_entity_poly.entity_id
_entity_poly.type
_entity_poly.pdbx_seq_one_letter_code
_entity_poly.pdbx_strand_id
1 'polypeptide(L)'
;MKTGQGRLILRDGSDVPLDYCFATLRDGTRRHGSLFGDLSKIDWGEFAYNLHYHPADGTEFPVLITTFGDGYLTFVSDVVQLARERKDKEVVR
;
A
#
# COMPACT_ATOMS: atom_id res chain seq x y z
N MET A 1 -9.55 -12.86 5.44
CA MET A 1 -9.58 -11.78 4.42
C MET A 1 -9.86 -10.48 5.17
N LYS A 2 -9.08 -9.44 4.93
CA LYS A 2 -9.17 -8.14 5.60
C LYS A 2 -9.63 -7.10 4.60
N THR A 3 -10.58 -6.28 5.00
CA THR A 3 -11.09 -5.17 4.19
C THR A 3 -11.04 -3.87 4.99
N GLY A 4 -11.10 -2.75 4.29
CA GLY A 4 -11.18 -1.43 4.91
C GLY A 4 -10.83 -0.34 3.93
N GLN A 5 -10.54 0.83 4.46
CA GLN A 5 -10.21 2.02 3.68
C GLN A 5 -8.76 2.42 3.92
N GLY A 6 -8.21 3.19 3.00
CA GLY A 6 -6.87 3.73 3.10
C GLY A 6 -6.56 4.65 1.94
N ARG A 7 -5.27 4.85 1.73
CA ARG A 7 -4.77 5.65 0.61
C ARG A 7 -3.56 4.99 -0.03
N LEU A 8 -3.53 5.01 -1.35
CA LEU A 8 -2.36 4.67 -2.15
C LEU A 8 -1.53 5.93 -2.32
N ILE A 9 -0.24 5.85 -1.98
CA ILE A 9 0.72 6.93 -2.19
C ILE A 9 1.42 6.67 -3.52
N LEU A 10 1.25 7.58 -4.47
CA LEU A 10 1.86 7.56 -5.79
C LEU A 10 3.31 8.04 -5.73
N ARG A 11 4.06 7.86 -6.83
CA ARG A 11 5.49 8.23 -6.87
C ARG A 11 5.69 9.74 -6.76
N ASP A 12 4.77 10.51 -7.32
CA ASP A 12 4.76 11.97 -7.23
C ASP A 12 4.42 12.49 -5.82
N GLY A 13 4.08 11.60 -4.89
CA GLY A 13 3.73 11.91 -3.50
C GLY A 13 2.25 12.24 -3.30
N SER A 14 1.43 12.20 -4.35
CA SER A 14 -0.02 12.34 -4.22
C SER A 14 -0.64 11.11 -3.54
N ASP A 15 -1.74 11.33 -2.82
CA ASP A 15 -2.50 10.26 -2.20
C ASP A 15 -3.86 10.06 -2.86
N VAL A 16 -4.17 8.79 -3.15
CA VAL A 16 -5.44 8.38 -3.75
C VAL A 16 -6.23 7.57 -2.74
N PRO A 17 -7.40 8.04 -2.27
CA PRO A 17 -8.23 7.29 -1.34
C PRO A 17 -8.80 6.06 -2.04
N LEU A 18 -8.54 4.87 -1.49
CA LEU A 18 -9.03 3.61 -2.02
C LEU A 18 -9.55 2.73 -0.89
N ASP A 19 -10.48 1.84 -1.22
CA ASP A 19 -10.83 0.71 -0.37
C ASP A 19 -9.89 -0.46 -0.69
N TYR A 20 -9.65 -1.34 0.27
CA TYR A 20 -8.83 -2.53 0.08
C TYR A 20 -9.58 -3.81 0.46
N CYS A 21 -9.17 -4.90 -0.18
CA CYS A 21 -9.47 -6.27 0.23
C CYS A 21 -8.24 -7.14 0.01
N PHE A 22 -7.69 -7.75 1.06
CA PHE A 22 -6.53 -8.64 0.91
C PHE A 22 -6.58 -9.87 1.82
N ALA A 23 -5.77 -10.85 1.46
CA ALA A 23 -5.44 -11.98 2.31
C ALA A 23 -3.92 -12.05 2.51
N THR A 24 -3.51 -12.43 3.72
CA THR A 24 -2.14 -12.86 3.97
C THR A 24 -2.00 -14.31 3.53
N LEU A 25 -0.95 -14.63 2.77
CA LEU A 25 -0.64 -15.99 2.34
C LEU A 25 -0.23 -16.86 3.54
N ARG A 26 -0.26 -18.19 3.37
CA ARG A 26 -0.07 -19.18 4.45
C ARG A 26 1.23 -19.00 5.25
N ASP A 27 2.29 -18.51 4.63
CA ASP A 27 3.59 -18.28 5.27
C ASP A 27 3.66 -16.97 6.07
N GLY A 28 2.61 -16.13 6.01
CA GLY A 28 2.58 -14.84 6.69
C GLY A 28 3.49 -13.77 6.06
N THR A 29 4.27 -14.12 5.04
CA THR A 29 5.30 -13.25 4.46
C THR A 29 4.79 -12.38 3.33
N ARG A 30 3.65 -12.72 2.75
CA ARG A 30 3.08 -12.03 1.60
C ARG A 30 1.60 -11.75 1.75
N ARG A 31 1.15 -10.68 1.12
CA ARG A 31 -0.25 -10.35 0.92
C ARG A 31 -0.56 -10.32 -0.57
N HIS A 32 -1.76 -10.73 -0.91
CA HIS A 32 -2.33 -10.54 -2.23
C HIS A 32 -3.74 -9.96 -2.07
N GLY A 33 -4.09 -8.99 -2.90
CA GLY A 33 -5.37 -8.33 -2.76
C GLY A 33 -5.68 -7.37 -3.90
N SER A 34 -6.75 -6.62 -3.68
CA SER A 34 -7.26 -5.60 -4.57
C SER A 34 -7.44 -4.27 -3.85
N LEU A 35 -7.24 -3.19 -4.59
CA LEU A 35 -7.62 -1.83 -4.21
C LEU A 35 -8.76 -1.37 -5.13
N PHE A 36 -9.69 -0.58 -4.60
CA PHE A 36 -10.90 -0.15 -5.31
C PHE A 36 -11.12 1.35 -5.13
N GLY A 37 -11.49 2.03 -6.21
CA GLY A 37 -11.79 3.47 -6.22
C GLY A 37 -11.61 4.08 -7.61
N ASP A 38 -11.80 5.40 -7.71
CA ASP A 38 -11.65 6.12 -8.99
C ASP A 38 -10.18 6.36 -9.32
N LEU A 39 -9.70 5.70 -10.37
CA LEU A 39 -8.34 5.78 -10.88
C LEU A 39 -8.30 6.36 -12.31
N SER A 40 -9.44 6.82 -12.84
CA SER A 40 -9.59 7.26 -14.22
C SER A 40 -8.71 8.46 -14.61
N LYS A 41 -8.20 9.18 -13.61
CA LYS A 41 -7.34 10.37 -13.78
C LYS A 41 -5.88 10.10 -13.44
N ILE A 42 -5.53 8.89 -13.03
CA ILE A 42 -4.17 8.53 -12.65
C ILE A 42 -3.42 8.07 -13.90
N ASP A 43 -2.22 8.60 -14.11
CA ASP A 43 -1.31 8.09 -15.14
C ASP A 43 -0.92 6.65 -14.79
N TRP A 44 -1.23 5.71 -15.69
CA TRP A 44 -0.90 4.30 -15.48
C TRP A 44 0.61 4.04 -15.36
N GLY A 45 1.45 4.96 -15.83
CA GLY A 45 2.89 4.94 -15.60
C GLY A 45 3.27 4.96 -14.11
N GLU A 46 2.43 5.50 -13.24
CA GLU A 46 2.63 5.51 -11.79
C GLU A 46 2.61 4.09 -11.20
N PHE A 47 1.82 3.18 -11.78
CA PHE A 47 1.67 1.81 -11.28
C PHE A 47 2.86 0.91 -11.59
N ALA A 48 3.82 1.37 -12.41
CA ALA A 48 5.05 0.64 -12.70
C ALA A 48 6.10 0.73 -11.57
N TYR A 49 5.87 1.58 -10.57
CA TYR A 49 6.79 1.78 -9.45
C TYR A 49 6.39 0.98 -8.21
N ASN A 50 7.33 0.83 -7.28
CA ASN A 50 6.99 0.36 -5.93
C ASN A 50 6.22 1.47 -5.23
N LEU A 51 4.93 1.21 -4.97
CA LEU A 51 4.03 2.15 -4.31
C LEU A 51 3.84 1.75 -2.85
N HIS A 52 3.23 2.64 -2.08
CA HIS A 52 2.94 2.41 -0.66
C HIS A 52 1.45 2.53 -0.41
N TYR A 53 0.89 1.60 0.35
CA TYR A 53 -0.50 1.67 0.78
C TYR A 53 -0.58 1.90 2.29
N HIS A 54 -1.37 2.90 2.69
CA HIS A 54 -1.60 3.29 4.08
C HIS A 54 -3.06 3.03 4.45
N PRO A 55 -3.40 1.86 5.03
CA PRO A 55 -4.72 1.65 5.61
C PRO A 55 -5.01 2.63 6.76
N ALA A 56 -6.30 2.85 7.03
CA ALA A 56 -6.77 3.72 8.11
C ALA A 56 -6.35 3.26 9.52
N ASP A 57 -5.90 2.01 9.69
CA ASP A 57 -5.37 1.50 10.96
C ASP A 57 -3.93 1.96 11.26
N GLY A 58 -3.34 2.76 10.38
CA GLY A 58 -2.00 3.33 10.54
C GLY A 58 -0.87 2.36 10.25
N THR A 59 -1.17 1.16 9.77
CA THR A 59 -0.15 0.29 9.16
C THR A 59 0.28 0.85 7.80
N GLU A 60 1.43 0.40 7.31
CA GLU A 60 1.92 0.74 5.98
C GLU A 60 2.55 -0.52 5.39
N PHE A 61 2.38 -0.71 4.08
CA PHE A 61 3.09 -1.74 3.37
C PHE A 61 3.35 -1.36 1.90
N PRO A 62 4.47 -1.82 1.32
CA PRO A 62 4.73 -1.63 -0.09
C PRO A 62 3.77 -2.48 -0.91
N VAL A 63 3.37 -1.99 -2.08
CA VAL A 63 2.54 -2.73 -3.04
C VAL A 63 3.19 -2.71 -4.40
N LEU A 64 3.23 -3.88 -5.03
CA LEU A 64 3.56 -4.06 -6.44
C LEU A 64 2.26 -4.34 -7.18
N ILE A 65 1.90 -3.45 -8.10
CA ILE A 65 0.67 -3.56 -8.88
C ILE A 65 0.86 -4.62 -9.97
N THR A 66 -0.07 -5.59 -10.03
CA THR A 66 -0.03 -6.70 -11.00
C THR A 66 -1.05 -6.55 -12.12
N THR A 67 -2.17 -5.89 -11.85
CA THR A 67 -3.24 -5.57 -12.81
C THR A 67 -3.87 -4.25 -12.40
N PHE A 68 -4.27 -3.44 -13.37
CA PHE A 68 -4.91 -2.15 -13.13
C PHE A 68 -6.03 -1.89 -14.14
N GLY A 69 -6.96 -1.04 -13.72
CA GLY A 69 -8.00 -0.43 -14.53
C GLY A 69 -8.63 0.75 -13.79
N ASP A 70 -9.55 1.47 -14.42
CA ASP A 70 -10.06 2.74 -13.89
C ASP A 70 -10.79 2.64 -12.53
N GLY A 71 -11.23 1.43 -12.15
CA GLY A 71 -11.97 1.19 -10.90
C GLY A 71 -11.26 0.29 -9.89
N TYR A 72 -10.13 -0.32 -10.27
CA TYR A 72 -9.46 -1.29 -9.40
C TYR A 72 -7.99 -1.50 -9.73
N LEU A 73 -7.25 -1.93 -8.72
CA LEU A 73 -5.90 -2.48 -8.83
C LEU A 73 -5.88 -3.87 -8.20
N THR A 74 -4.99 -4.73 -8.66
CA THR A 74 -4.57 -5.93 -7.91
C THR A 74 -3.10 -5.79 -7.55
N PHE A 75 -2.71 -6.32 -6.40
CA PHE A 75 -1.36 -6.15 -5.90
C PHE A 75 -0.84 -7.40 -5.19
N VAL A 76 0.50 -7.47 -5.14
CA VAL A 76 1.25 -8.28 -4.19
C VAL A 76 2.05 -7.37 -3.26
N SER A 77 2.26 -7.80 -2.03
CA SER A 77 3.00 -7.05 -1.02
C SER A 77 3.79 -8.01 -0.16
N ASP A 78 5.09 -7.76 0.02
CA ASP A 78 5.84 -8.43 1.06
C ASP A 78 5.48 -7.80 2.42
N VAL A 79 5.24 -8.66 3.41
CA VAL A 79 5.05 -8.30 4.82
C VAL A 79 6.42 -7.98 5.40
N VAL A 80 7.00 -6.87 4.97
CA VAL A 80 8.13 -6.29 5.68
C VAL A 80 7.54 -5.73 6.97
N GLN A 81 7.88 -6.31 8.12
CA GLN A 81 7.75 -5.62 9.38
C GLN A 81 8.63 -4.38 9.25
N LEU A 82 8.04 -3.25 8.88
CA LEU A 82 8.67 -1.94 9.06
C LEU A 82 8.81 -1.78 10.58
N ALA A 83 9.89 -2.33 11.12
CA ALA A 83 10.38 -1.94 12.42
C ALA A 83 10.54 -0.43 12.34
N ARG A 84 9.64 0.30 13.02
CA ARG A 84 9.81 1.73 13.24
C ARG A 84 11.13 1.89 13.98
N GLU A 85 12.22 2.09 13.26
CA GLU A 85 13.41 2.69 13.82
C GLU A 85 13.05 4.12 14.20
N ARG A 86 12.52 4.30 15.41
CA ARG A 86 12.65 5.57 16.12
C ARG A 86 14.12 5.73 16.47
N LYS A 87 14.92 6.20 15.51
CA LYS A 87 16.14 6.94 15.84
C LYS A 87 15.75 8.40 16.09
N ASP A 88 16.44 8.95 17.09
CA ASP A 88 16.51 10.36 17.51
C ASP A 88 15.67 10.71 18.74
N LYS A 89 16.23 11.09 19.90
CA LYS A 89 17.62 11.44 20.26
C LYS A 89 17.85 11.15 21.74
N GLU A 90 18.91 10.41 22.02
CA GLU A 90 19.66 10.49 23.25
C GLU A 90 20.28 11.90 23.31
N VAL A 91 19.71 12.80 24.11
CA VAL A 91 20.39 14.03 24.50
C VAL A 91 21.09 13.73 25.81
N VAL A 92 22.38 13.42 25.69
CA VAL A 92 23.35 13.42 26.78
C VAL A 92 23.35 14.81 27.43
N ARG A 93 23.05 14.87 28.73
CA ARG A 93 23.63 15.83 29.68
C ARG A 93 23.79 15.16 31.03
#